data_AF-A0A0M0JME3-F1
#
_entry.id   AF-A0A0M0JME3-F1
#
_cell.length_a   1.000
_cell.length_b   1.000
_cell.length_c   1.000
_cell.angle_alpha   90.00
_cell.angle_beta   90.00
_cell.angle_gamma   90.00
#
_symmetry.space_group_name_H-M   'P 1'
#
loop_
_entity.id
_entity.type
_entity.pdbx_description
1 polymer ?
#
loop_
_entity_poly.entity_id
_entity_poly.type
_entity_poly.pdbx_seq_one_letter_code
_entity_poly.pdbx_strand_id
1 'polypeptide(L)'
;MAALALATGLPFSAEEIAFQAGDQEITIQATARLPALQLMHGEIPEISALQQQPVPLWLALWLKRRGKCRIIAPDWLHPEALEEKLAEEKRSANTFATTPYHYLEIAYELLNTAEDDLERLDPNRIRVALADLEDTRRAKIGRGLRTIDQTVDHIRLPDISATELNSIRGHADSKDGVSGV
;
A
#
# COMPACT_ATOMS: atom_id res chain seq x y z
N MET A 1 -1.84 20.84 31.83
CA MET A 1 -0.98 20.13 30.87
C MET A 1 -1.50 18.72 30.75
N ALA A 2 -2.47 18.48 29.87
CA ALA A 2 -2.93 17.14 29.58
C ALA A 2 -1.77 16.42 28.87
N ALA A 3 -1.16 15.45 29.56
CA ALA A 3 -0.29 14.50 28.90
C ALA A 3 -1.15 13.82 27.83
N LEU A 4 -0.84 14.07 26.57
CA LEU A 4 -1.34 13.26 25.48
C LEU A 4 -0.84 11.86 25.80
N ALA A 5 -1.72 11.00 26.32
CA ALA A 5 -1.46 9.57 26.34
C ALA A 5 -1.46 9.16 24.87
N LEU A 6 -0.32 9.35 24.20
CA LEU A 6 -0.06 8.71 22.93
C LEU A 6 -0.27 7.22 23.22
N ALA A 7 -1.20 6.60 22.50
CA ALA A 7 -1.37 5.17 22.54
C ALA A 7 -0.12 4.53 21.91
N THR A 8 0.95 4.45 22.71
CA THR A 8 2.24 3.90 22.30
C THR A 8 2.09 2.39 22.22
N GLY A 9 2.30 1.81 21.04
CA GLY A 9 2.26 0.35 20.84
C GLY A 9 0.91 -0.22 20.41
N LEU A 10 -0.06 0.59 19.96
CA LEU A 10 -1.21 0.04 19.24
C LEU A 10 -0.89 -0.13 17.74
N PRO A 11 -1.39 -1.20 17.10
CA PRO A 11 -1.32 -1.29 15.65
C PRO A 11 -2.14 -0.15 15.02
N PHE A 12 -1.63 0.39 13.91
CA PHE A 12 -2.37 1.36 13.12
C PHE A 12 -3.64 0.71 12.55
N SER A 13 -4.72 1.47 12.52
CA SER A 13 -5.93 1.13 11.77
C SER A 13 -5.66 1.13 10.26
N ALA A 14 -6.52 0.44 9.49
CA ALA A 14 -6.42 0.45 8.03
C ALA A 14 -6.48 1.87 7.45
N GLU A 15 -7.28 2.76 8.06
CA GLU A 15 -7.40 4.16 7.66
C GLU A 15 -6.10 4.94 7.89
N GLU A 16 -5.40 4.71 9.00
CA GLU A 16 -4.12 5.36 9.28
C GLU A 16 -3.01 4.91 8.32
N ILE A 17 -2.99 3.62 7.93
CA ILE A 17 -2.03 3.11 6.95
C ILE A 17 -2.34 3.69 5.55
N ALA A 18 -3.63 3.73 5.17
CA ALA A 18 -4.06 4.37 3.92
C ALA A 18 -3.73 5.86 3.89
N PHE A 19 -3.90 6.56 5.02
CA PHE A 19 -3.50 7.95 5.17
C PHE A 19 -1.99 8.13 4.93
N GLN A 20 -1.14 7.26 5.49
CA GLN A 20 0.31 7.26 5.24
C GLN A 20 0.65 6.99 3.77
N ALA A 21 -0.08 6.09 3.11
CA ALA A 21 0.07 5.83 1.68
C ALA A 21 -0.32 7.04 0.81
N GLY A 22 -1.08 8.01 1.35
CA GLY A 22 -1.53 9.20 0.65
C GLY A 22 -0.40 10.05 0.07
N ASP A 23 0.79 10.04 0.69
CA ASP A 23 1.96 10.80 0.23
C ASP A 23 2.75 10.09 -0.89
N GLN A 24 2.37 8.85 -1.25
CA GLN A 24 3.00 8.16 -2.38
C GLN A 24 2.60 8.81 -3.70
N GLU A 25 3.55 8.95 -4.62
CA GLU A 25 3.29 9.55 -5.93
C GLU A 25 2.54 8.59 -6.85
N ILE A 26 1.51 9.10 -7.51
CA ILE A 26 0.75 8.42 -8.56
C ILE A 26 0.64 9.34 -9.78
N THR A 27 0.68 8.76 -10.97
CA THR A 27 0.57 9.55 -12.20
C THR A 27 -0.88 9.76 -12.57
N ILE A 28 -1.26 11.02 -12.81
CA ILE A 28 -2.56 11.38 -13.34
C ILE A 28 -2.44 11.91 -14.77
N GLN A 29 -3.52 11.81 -15.53
CA GLN A 29 -3.73 12.52 -16.79
C GLN A 29 -4.88 13.52 -16.63
N ALA A 30 -4.62 14.81 -16.82
CA ALA A 30 -5.65 15.84 -16.63
C ALA A 30 -6.72 15.79 -17.74
N THR A 31 -8.00 15.96 -17.38
CA THR A 31 -9.11 16.02 -18.37
C THR A 31 -9.32 17.43 -18.92
N ALA A 32 -8.87 18.44 -18.19
CA ALA A 32 -8.88 19.85 -18.55
C ALA A 32 -7.66 20.55 -17.92
N ARG A 33 -7.43 21.81 -18.28
CA ARG A 33 -6.39 22.63 -17.65
C ARG A 33 -6.63 22.72 -16.12
N LEU A 34 -5.62 22.36 -15.33
CA LEU A 34 -5.61 22.48 -13.88
C LEU A 34 -4.65 23.61 -13.48
N PRO A 35 -5.07 24.55 -12.61
CA PRO A 35 -4.21 25.63 -12.16
C PRO A 35 -3.03 25.08 -11.34
N ALA A 36 -1.94 25.84 -11.29
CA ALA A 36 -0.84 25.55 -10.39
C ALA A 36 -1.33 25.55 -8.93
N LEU A 37 -0.80 24.62 -8.12
CA LEU A 37 -1.13 24.49 -6.71
C LEU A 37 0.13 24.70 -5.88
N GLN A 38 0.11 25.73 -5.02
CA GLN A 38 1.13 25.89 -3.99
C GLN A 38 0.76 25.01 -2.79
N LEU A 39 1.61 24.05 -2.48
CA LEU A 39 1.50 23.17 -1.31
C LEU A 39 2.52 23.60 -0.25
N MET A 40 2.31 23.18 1.00
CA MET A 40 3.25 23.50 2.07
C MET A 40 4.66 22.93 1.84
N HIS A 41 4.77 21.84 1.09
CA HIS A 41 6.02 21.12 0.84
C HIS A 41 6.46 21.16 -0.63
N GLY A 42 5.90 22.05 -1.45
CA GLY A 42 6.29 22.17 -2.86
C GLY A 42 5.22 22.82 -3.72
N GLU A 43 5.44 22.83 -5.03
CA GLU A 43 4.49 23.34 -6.01
C GLU A 43 4.15 22.23 -7.00
N ILE A 44 2.86 22.11 -7.33
CA ILE A 44 2.43 21.36 -8.50
C ILE A 44 2.21 22.38 -9.61
N PRO A 45 2.95 22.29 -10.73
CA PRO A 45 2.84 23.25 -11.81
C PRO A 45 1.44 23.17 -12.44
N GLU A 46 1.12 24.17 -13.23
CA GLU A 46 -0.08 24.14 -14.05
C GLU A 46 -0.05 22.92 -15.00
N ILE A 47 -1.15 22.17 -15.06
CA ILE A 47 -1.27 20.95 -15.85
C ILE A 47 -2.20 21.21 -17.02
N SER A 48 -1.69 21.06 -18.24
CA SER A 48 -2.51 21.17 -19.45
C SER A 48 -3.41 19.96 -19.64
N ALA A 49 -4.48 20.10 -20.42
CA ALA A 49 -5.35 18.97 -20.74
C ALA A 49 -4.54 17.85 -21.43
N LEU A 50 -4.85 16.59 -21.07
CA LEU A 50 -4.18 15.36 -21.53
C LEU A 50 -2.72 15.21 -21.08
N GLN A 51 -2.14 16.19 -20.40
CA GLN A 51 -0.81 16.10 -19.83
C GLN A 51 -0.79 15.13 -18.64
N GLN A 52 0.28 14.33 -18.57
CA GLN A 52 0.55 13.46 -17.44
C GLN A 52 1.42 14.18 -16.41
N GLN A 53 1.11 13.99 -15.13
CA GLN A 53 1.85 14.61 -14.04
C GLN A 53 1.82 13.69 -12.81
N PRO A 54 2.98 13.36 -12.20
CA PRO A 54 3.01 12.73 -10.89
C PRO A 54 2.51 13.71 -9.83
N VAL A 55 1.62 13.23 -8.97
CA VAL A 55 1.07 13.96 -7.82
C VAL A 55 0.91 12.99 -6.64
N PRO A 56 0.84 13.48 -5.39
CA PRO A 56 0.51 12.62 -4.26
C PRO A 56 -0.85 11.91 -4.44
N LEU A 57 -0.95 10.66 -3.99
CA LEU A 57 -2.14 9.82 -4.11
C LEU A 57 -3.39 10.52 -3.56
N TRP A 58 -3.28 11.18 -2.40
CA TRP A 58 -4.42 11.89 -1.81
C TRP A 58 -4.99 12.95 -2.76
N LEU A 59 -4.14 13.63 -3.53
CA LEU A 59 -4.54 14.67 -4.48
C LEU A 59 -5.11 14.04 -5.75
N ALA A 60 -4.50 12.97 -6.25
CA ALA A 60 -5.02 12.22 -7.40
C ALA A 60 -6.45 11.72 -7.16
N LEU A 61 -6.70 11.10 -6.00
CA LEU A 61 -8.03 10.62 -5.62
C LEU A 61 -9.03 11.77 -5.50
N TRP A 62 -8.61 12.91 -4.93
CA TRP A 62 -9.44 14.10 -4.82
C TRP A 62 -9.81 14.70 -6.19
N LEU A 63 -8.86 14.77 -7.12
CA LEU A 63 -9.09 15.23 -8.50
C LEU A 63 -9.99 14.26 -9.26
N LYS A 64 -9.79 12.95 -9.08
CA LYS A 64 -10.57 11.88 -9.70
C LYS A 64 -12.04 11.96 -9.30
N ARG A 65 -12.34 12.11 -8.01
CA ARG A 65 -13.73 12.28 -7.50
C ARG A 65 -14.45 13.50 -8.07
N ARG A 66 -13.71 14.47 -8.63
CA ARG A 66 -14.24 15.69 -9.27
C ARG A 66 -14.24 15.62 -10.80
N GLY A 67 -13.87 14.48 -11.39
CA GLY A 67 -13.77 14.29 -12.84
C GLY A 67 -12.69 15.14 -13.52
N LYS A 68 -11.67 15.57 -12.76
CA LYS A 68 -10.61 16.48 -13.22
C LYS A 68 -9.38 15.76 -13.79
N CYS A 69 -9.27 14.46 -13.53
CA CYS A 69 -8.21 13.63 -14.08
C CYS A 69 -8.68 12.19 -14.30
N ARG A 70 -7.89 11.46 -15.07
CA ARG A 70 -7.82 10.00 -15.06
C ARG A 70 -6.56 9.58 -14.34
N ILE A 71 -6.62 8.51 -13.57
CA ILE A 71 -5.44 7.92 -12.93
C ILE A 71 -4.80 6.93 -13.90
N ILE A 72 -3.47 6.97 -14.01
CA ILE A 72 -2.71 5.99 -14.76
C ILE A 72 -2.28 4.89 -13.79
N ALA A 73 -2.69 3.66 -14.08
CA ALA A 73 -2.32 2.50 -13.29
C ALA A 73 -0.79 2.37 -13.23
N PRO A 74 -0.19 2.17 -12.05
CA PRO A 74 1.23 1.82 -11.95
C PRO A 74 1.51 0.48 -12.61
N ASP A 75 2.68 0.34 -13.25
CA ASP A 75 3.08 -0.90 -13.95
C ASP A 75 2.97 -2.14 -13.05
N TRP A 76 3.30 -2.02 -11.77
CA TRP A 76 3.24 -3.14 -10.81
C TRP A 76 1.81 -3.59 -10.48
N LEU A 77 0.79 -2.75 -10.72
CA LEU A 77 -0.62 -3.05 -10.43
C LEU A 77 -1.29 -3.82 -11.59
N HIS A 78 -0.61 -3.95 -12.73
CA HIS A 78 -1.10 -4.76 -13.84
C HIS A 78 -1.29 -6.21 -13.40
N PRO A 79 -2.38 -6.89 -13.81
CA PRO A 79 -2.65 -8.27 -13.40
C PRO A 79 -1.50 -9.22 -13.71
N GLU A 80 -0.87 -9.07 -14.88
CA GLU A 80 0.27 -9.90 -15.29
C GLU A 80 1.46 -9.71 -14.33
N ALA A 81 1.74 -8.47 -13.93
CA ALA A 81 2.82 -8.16 -12.99
C ALA A 81 2.52 -8.72 -11.59
N LEU A 82 1.27 -8.62 -11.12
CA LEU A 82 0.85 -9.20 -9.84
C LEU A 82 0.93 -10.73 -9.84
N GLU A 83 0.51 -11.38 -10.93
CA GLU A 83 0.61 -12.83 -11.10
C GLU A 83 2.07 -13.30 -11.15
N GLU A 84 2.95 -12.54 -11.79
CA GLU A 84 4.40 -12.78 -11.77
C GLU A 84 4.94 -12.67 -10.34
N LYS A 85 4.54 -11.63 -9.60
CA LYS A 85 4.94 -11.45 -8.19
C LYS A 85 4.43 -12.57 -7.30
N LEU A 86 3.21 -13.04 -7.52
CA LEU A 86 2.66 -14.22 -6.84
C LEU A 86 3.47 -15.48 -7.15
N ALA A 87 3.89 -15.68 -8.40
CA ALA A 87 4.72 -16.81 -8.80
C ALA A 87 6.13 -16.75 -8.17
N GLU A 88 6.73 -15.56 -8.11
CA GLU A 88 7.99 -15.29 -7.40
C GLU A 88 7.86 -15.60 -5.90
N GLU A 89 6.79 -15.11 -5.28
CA GLU A 89 6.47 -15.31 -3.86
C GLU A 89 6.31 -16.80 -3.50
N LYS A 90 5.65 -17.58 -4.37
CA LYS A 90 5.47 -19.03 -4.19
C LYS A 90 6.75 -19.83 -4.40
N ARG A 91 7.65 -19.38 -5.27
CA ARG A 91 8.92 -20.07 -5.58
C ARG A 91 9.91 -20.00 -4.42
N SER A 92 9.93 -18.88 -3.71
CA SER A 92 10.90 -18.63 -2.65
C SER A 92 10.28 -18.86 -1.27
N ALA A 93 10.80 -19.82 -0.51
CA ALA A 93 10.29 -20.09 0.84
C ALA A 93 10.69 -18.99 1.86
N ASN A 94 11.87 -18.40 1.69
CA ASN A 94 12.52 -17.58 2.73
C ASN A 94 12.67 -16.09 2.36
N THR A 95 12.29 -15.70 1.14
CA THR A 95 12.32 -14.31 0.69
C THR A 95 10.95 -13.91 0.16
N PHE A 96 10.64 -12.63 0.30
CA PHE A 96 9.44 -12.00 -0.24
C PHE A 96 9.74 -11.49 -1.65
N ALA A 97 8.74 -11.53 -2.52
CA ALA A 97 8.80 -10.84 -3.80
C ALA A 97 8.81 -9.33 -3.55
N THR A 98 9.63 -8.59 -4.32
CA THR A 98 9.72 -7.14 -4.20
C THR A 98 8.42 -6.46 -4.65
N THR A 99 7.83 -5.69 -3.74
CA THR A 99 6.64 -4.84 -3.98
C THR A 99 6.86 -3.45 -3.38
N PRO A 100 6.16 -2.41 -3.88
CA PRO A 100 6.14 -1.12 -3.21
C PRO A 100 5.65 -1.24 -1.77
N TYR A 101 6.22 -0.46 -0.86
CA TYR A 101 5.91 -0.56 0.58
C TYR A 101 4.40 -0.39 0.90
N HIS A 102 3.70 0.44 0.12
CA HIS A 102 2.26 0.71 0.27
C HIS A 102 1.39 0.08 -0.83
N TYR A 103 1.83 -1.02 -1.44
CA TYR A 103 1.15 -1.57 -2.63
C TYR A 103 -0.32 -1.94 -2.37
N LEU A 104 -0.66 -2.46 -1.18
CA LEU A 104 -2.05 -2.82 -0.83
C LEU A 104 -2.93 -1.58 -0.71
N GLU A 105 -2.48 -0.58 0.06
CA GLU A 105 -3.24 0.64 0.27
C GLU A 105 -3.47 1.39 -1.04
N ILE A 106 -2.43 1.54 -1.87
CA ILE A 106 -2.55 2.17 -3.18
C ILE A 106 -3.52 1.38 -4.06
N ALA A 107 -3.36 0.05 -4.15
CA ALA A 107 -4.20 -0.78 -5.00
C ALA A 107 -5.68 -0.68 -4.61
N TYR A 108 -6.01 -0.80 -3.33
CA TYR A 108 -7.40 -0.74 -2.87
C TYR A 108 -8.01 0.66 -3.04
N GLU A 109 -7.27 1.73 -2.78
CA GLU A 109 -7.75 3.10 -3.03
C GLU A 109 -8.09 3.32 -4.52
N LEU A 110 -7.23 2.83 -5.42
CA LEU A 110 -7.45 2.93 -6.86
C LEU A 110 -8.63 2.06 -7.33
N LEU A 111 -8.71 0.82 -6.86
CA LEU A 111 -9.84 -0.09 -7.17
C LEU A 111 -11.18 0.42 -6.61
N ASN A 112 -11.17 1.24 -5.55
CA ASN A 112 -12.39 1.80 -4.96
C ASN A 112 -12.80 3.13 -5.58
N THR A 113 -11.85 4.00 -5.92
CA THR A 113 -12.13 5.37 -6.38
C THR A 113 -12.02 5.54 -7.90
N ALA A 114 -11.21 4.72 -8.56
CA ALA A 114 -10.81 4.91 -9.96
C ALA A 114 -10.90 3.61 -10.77
N GLU A 115 -11.81 2.71 -10.41
CA GLU A 115 -12.02 1.44 -11.13
C GLU A 115 -12.31 1.66 -12.62
N ASP A 116 -12.99 2.75 -12.97
CA ASP A 116 -13.30 3.14 -14.35
C ASP A 116 -12.04 3.42 -15.19
N ASP A 117 -10.94 3.87 -14.57
CA ASP A 117 -9.66 4.03 -15.26
C ASP A 117 -8.91 2.69 -15.42
N LEU A 118 -9.29 1.67 -14.65
CA LEU A 118 -8.68 0.33 -14.63
C LEU A 118 -9.44 -0.70 -15.47
N GLU A 119 -10.59 -0.35 -16.06
CA GLU A 119 -11.45 -1.29 -16.80
C GLU A 119 -10.69 -2.12 -17.85
N ARG A 120 -9.74 -1.51 -18.55
CA ARG A 120 -8.92 -2.20 -19.58
C ARG A 120 -7.99 -3.27 -19.01
N LEU A 121 -7.70 -3.21 -17.72
CA LEU A 121 -6.82 -4.14 -17.02
C LEU A 121 -7.60 -5.24 -16.30
N ASP A 122 -8.91 -5.33 -16.45
CA ASP A 122 -9.77 -6.26 -15.70
C ASP A 122 -9.61 -6.11 -14.17
N PRO A 123 -10.32 -5.14 -13.56
CA PRO A 123 -10.25 -4.88 -12.11
C PRO A 123 -10.53 -6.12 -11.25
N ASN A 124 -11.33 -7.07 -11.74
CA ASN A 124 -11.60 -8.31 -11.00
C ASN A 124 -10.37 -9.21 -10.95
N ARG A 125 -9.64 -9.33 -12.07
CA ARG A 125 -8.36 -10.07 -12.11
C ARG A 125 -7.31 -9.44 -11.20
N ILE A 126 -7.25 -8.11 -11.12
CA ILE A 126 -6.38 -7.39 -10.17
C ILE A 126 -6.74 -7.76 -8.72
N ARG A 127 -8.04 -7.72 -8.35
CA ARG A 127 -8.50 -8.07 -6.99
C ARG A 127 -8.14 -9.51 -6.61
N VAL A 128 -8.32 -10.46 -7.53
CA VAL A 128 -7.96 -11.87 -7.31
C VAL A 128 -6.45 -12.02 -7.11
N ALA A 129 -5.64 -11.43 -7.98
CA ALA A 129 -4.18 -11.53 -7.90
C ALA A 129 -3.62 -10.90 -6.60
N LEU A 130 -4.17 -9.76 -6.18
CA LEU A 130 -3.82 -9.12 -4.91
C LEU A 130 -4.18 -9.98 -3.71
N ALA A 131 -5.40 -10.53 -3.67
CA ALA A 131 -5.86 -11.39 -2.58
C ALA A 131 -4.98 -12.64 -2.45
N ASP A 132 -4.69 -13.30 -3.57
CA ASP A 132 -3.79 -14.47 -3.60
C ASP A 132 -2.37 -14.13 -3.11
N LEU A 133 -1.84 -12.97 -3.50
CA LEU A 133 -0.53 -12.49 -3.07
C LEU A 133 -0.53 -12.18 -1.56
N GLU A 134 -1.52 -11.44 -1.08
CA GLU A 134 -1.67 -11.11 0.34
C GLU A 134 -1.77 -12.36 1.20
N ASP A 135 -2.63 -13.32 0.83
CA ASP A 135 -2.80 -14.56 1.60
C ASP A 135 -1.54 -15.44 1.59
N THR A 136 -0.85 -15.51 0.46
CA THR A 136 0.43 -16.23 0.35
C THR A 136 1.47 -15.61 1.29
N ARG A 137 1.57 -14.28 1.29
CA ARG A 137 2.51 -13.53 2.11
C ARG A 137 2.16 -13.59 3.59
N ARG A 138 0.89 -13.45 3.95
CA ARG A 138 0.37 -13.61 5.32
C ARG A 138 0.72 -15.00 5.89
N ALA A 139 0.52 -16.05 5.09
CA ALA A 139 0.88 -17.41 5.49
C ALA A 139 2.40 -17.59 5.67
N LYS A 140 3.22 -16.95 4.81
CA LYS A 140 4.67 -16.95 4.92
C LYS A 140 5.17 -16.21 6.16
N ILE A 141 4.65 -15.02 6.43
CA ILE A 141 4.92 -14.25 7.66
C ILE A 141 4.58 -15.09 8.88
N GLY A 142 3.39 -15.68 8.93
CA GLY A 142 2.96 -16.53 10.06
C GLY A 142 3.89 -17.73 10.31
N ARG A 143 4.42 -18.37 9.25
CA ARG A 143 5.45 -19.42 9.37
C ARG A 143 6.78 -18.86 9.90
N GLY A 144 7.23 -17.73 9.38
CA GLY A 144 8.45 -17.05 9.82
C GLY A 144 8.40 -16.70 11.30
N LEU A 145 7.30 -16.08 11.75
CA LEU A 145 7.13 -15.66 13.14
C LEU A 145 7.17 -16.81 14.15
N ARG A 146 6.65 -17.99 13.79
CA ARG A 146 6.74 -19.19 14.67
C ARG A 146 8.16 -19.68 14.88
N THR A 147 9.07 -19.37 13.96
CA THR A 147 10.47 -19.82 14.02
C THR A 147 11.33 -18.88 14.88
N ILE A 148 10.89 -17.63 15.05
CA ILE A 148 11.60 -16.59 15.83
C ILE A 148 11.74 -16.98 17.31
N ASP A 149 10.72 -17.63 17.87
CA ASP A 149 10.59 -17.95 19.30
C ASP A 149 11.67 -18.92 19.83
N GLN A 150 12.47 -19.51 18.95
CA GLN A 150 13.29 -20.67 19.31
C GLN A 150 14.81 -20.45 19.19
N THR A 151 15.34 -19.56 18.32
CA THR A 151 16.78 -19.65 17.97
C THR A 151 17.44 -18.44 17.28
N VAL A 152 16.78 -17.30 17.07
CA VAL A 152 17.29 -16.28 16.13
C VAL A 152 17.55 -14.91 16.78
N ASP A 153 18.84 -14.51 16.86
CA ASP A 153 19.26 -13.21 17.38
C ASP A 153 18.90 -12.00 16.49
N HIS A 154 18.67 -12.23 15.19
CA HIS A 154 18.35 -11.17 14.23
C HIS A 154 17.46 -11.67 13.09
N ILE A 155 16.42 -10.89 12.77
CA ILE A 155 15.46 -11.23 11.72
C ILE A 155 15.59 -10.19 10.59
N ARG A 156 15.75 -10.67 9.37
CA ARG A 156 15.71 -9.84 8.16
C ARG A 156 14.43 -10.14 7.40
N LEU A 157 13.63 -9.09 7.21
CA LEU A 157 12.38 -9.16 6.45
C LEU A 157 12.40 -8.07 5.38
N PRO A 158 13.22 -8.23 4.33
CA PRO A 158 13.19 -7.30 3.20
C PRO A 158 11.83 -7.43 2.50
N ASP A 159 11.43 -6.34 1.83
CA ASP A 159 10.25 -6.28 0.97
C ASP A 159 8.91 -6.57 1.68
N ILE A 160 8.79 -6.32 2.98
CA ILE A 160 7.50 -6.33 3.70
C ILE A 160 6.74 -5.02 3.46
N SER A 161 5.41 -5.10 3.30
CA SER A 161 4.54 -3.92 3.15
C SER A 161 4.14 -3.27 4.49
N ALA A 162 3.58 -2.06 4.43
CA ALA A 162 3.10 -1.35 5.60
C ALA A 162 2.03 -2.13 6.38
N THR A 163 1.01 -2.67 5.68
CA THR A 163 -0.05 -3.50 6.28
C THR A 163 0.50 -4.79 6.89
N GLU A 164 1.47 -5.43 6.24
CA GLU A 164 2.12 -6.64 6.76
C GLU A 164 2.95 -6.34 8.01
N LEU A 165 3.75 -5.27 7.99
CA LEU A 165 4.54 -4.84 9.14
C LEU A 165 3.63 -4.49 10.33
N ASN A 166 2.54 -3.77 10.07
CA ASN A 166 1.57 -3.41 11.10
C ASN A 166 0.91 -4.65 11.72
N SER A 167 0.60 -5.66 10.90
CA SER A 167 0.09 -6.95 11.37
C SER A 167 1.08 -7.66 12.29
N ILE A 168 2.39 -7.60 11.98
CA ILE A 168 3.44 -8.20 12.82
C ILE A 168 3.55 -7.48 14.17
N ARG A 169 3.51 -6.14 14.18
CA ARG A 169 3.61 -5.35 15.41
C ARG A 169 2.50 -5.66 16.40
N GLY A 170 1.25 -5.72 15.93
CA GLY A 170 0.11 -6.08 16.79
C GLY A 170 0.22 -7.47 17.45
N HIS A 171 0.94 -8.41 16.82
CA HIS A 171 1.19 -9.73 17.42
C HIS A 171 2.29 -9.70 18.49
N ALA A 172 3.32 -8.87 18.35
CA ALA A 172 4.40 -8.75 19.32
C ALA A 172 3.89 -8.21 20.66
N ASP A 173 3.09 -7.13 20.61
CA ASP A 173 2.56 -6.48 21.82
C ASP A 173 1.55 -7.36 22.58
N SER A 174 0.89 -8.30 21.90
CA SER A 174 -0.06 -9.23 22.51
C SER A 174 0.61 -10.32 23.38
N LYS A 175 1.87 -10.67 23.10
CA LYS A 175 2.59 -11.71 23.87
C LYS A 175 3.13 -11.20 25.21
N ASP A 176 3.37 -9.90 25.35
CA ASP A 176 3.83 -9.28 26.60
C ASP A 176 2.72 -9.15 27.66
N GLY A 177 1.46 -9.48 27.31
CA GLY A 177 0.31 -9.49 28.22
C GLY A 177 0.03 -10.82 28.94
N VAL A 178 0.77 -11.90 28.63
CA VAL A 178 0.56 -13.23 29.25
C VAL A 178 1.89 -13.78 29.78
N SER A 179 2.44 -13.12 30.79
CA SER A 179 3.41 -13.71 31.72
C SER A 179 3.15 -13.13 33.09
N GLY A 180 2.15 -13.70 33.78
CA GLY A 180 1.71 -13.24 35.08
C GLY A 180 0.51 -14.00 35.62
N VAL A 181 0.58 -15.33 35.63
CA VAL A 181 -0.15 -16.19 36.59
C VAL A 181 0.76 -17.35 36.97
#